data_AF-A0AAW6E698-F1
#
_entry.id   AF-A0AAW6E698-F1
#
_cell.length_a   1.000
_cell.length_b   1.000
_cell.length_c   1.000
_cell.angle_alpha   90.00
_cell.angle_beta   90.00
_cell.angle_gamma   90.00
#
_symmetry.space_group_name_H-M   'P 1'
#
loop_
_entity.id
_entity.type
_entity.pdbx_description
1 polymer ?
#
loop_
_entity_poly.entity_id
_entity_poly.type
_entity_poly.pdbx_seq_one_letter_code
_entity_poly.pdbx_strand_id
1 'polypeptide(L)'
;MAGNFEGIKKRNFGIEIEMTGLTRNQAAKAVAKAVNGKVEHEGGYYDKYVVTDSKDRKWAFVYDGSINCYNANGDHASKSYSVELNSPVLEYEDIPLLQEVVRSLRKAGGVTGPRYCAGTHIHISADDYTPQQIRNLVNIFASKEDFLWDALQVSSARESYCHKMDKQFIEDINRKKPKDMEEIKRLWYHGRMSEQFQHYSNSRYVICNLHSFFQHGHYEIRAYNGSLHAGEVRAQIVLALAISNAAMTKKYCSPHVSQSDNMRYSFRVWLLNLGLIGDEFKNCRSHLLKHLEGDIAWRHPEDGIAARAKLKEKREAERQAAREQRVELVSDNSTQVENVPEEHIEPSESECDEFEEEFEMSM
;
A
#
# COMPACT_ATOMS: atom_id res chain seq x y z
N MET A 1 -25.51 4.24 2.25
CA MET A 1 -24.84 5.38 1.61
C MET A 1 -23.42 4.94 1.28
N ALA A 2 -23.06 4.95 -0.01
CA ALA A 2 -21.66 4.81 -0.42
C ALA A 2 -20.86 5.94 0.25
N GLY A 3 -19.83 5.57 0.99
CA GLY A 3 -19.11 6.44 1.91
C GLY A 3 -18.41 7.58 1.17
N ASN A 4 -18.27 8.72 1.85
CA ASN A 4 -17.44 9.82 1.38
C ASN A 4 -15.97 9.35 1.34
N PHE A 5 -15.48 8.98 0.16
CA PHE A 5 -14.09 8.55 -0.05
C PHE A 5 -13.14 9.72 -0.27
N GLU A 6 -13.66 10.94 -0.43
CA GLU A 6 -12.83 12.16 -0.49
C GLU A 6 -12.04 12.39 0.81
N GLY A 7 -12.48 11.80 1.93
CA GLY A 7 -11.78 11.88 3.21
C GLY A 7 -10.39 11.22 3.21
N ILE A 8 -10.09 10.32 2.26
CA ILE A 8 -8.75 9.70 2.10
C ILE A 8 -7.68 10.77 1.89
N LYS A 9 -8.01 11.85 1.16
CA LYS A 9 -7.05 12.89 0.76
C LYS A 9 -6.89 14.01 1.79
N LYS A 10 -7.70 14.00 2.85
CA LYS A 10 -7.77 15.12 3.82
C LYS A 10 -6.88 14.94 5.04
N ARG A 11 -6.30 13.76 5.22
CA ARG A 11 -5.56 13.43 6.44
C ARG A 11 -4.07 13.54 6.22
N ASN A 12 -3.42 14.27 7.12
CA ASN A 12 -1.97 14.36 7.16
C ASN A 12 -1.34 13.05 7.59
N PHE A 13 -0.16 12.79 7.06
CA PHE A 13 0.62 11.61 7.40
C PHE A 13 2.11 11.95 7.55
N GLY A 14 2.83 11.08 8.23
CA GLY A 14 4.30 11.04 8.23
C GLY A 14 4.76 9.64 7.85
N ILE A 15 6.00 9.52 7.40
CA ILE A 15 6.60 8.24 7.06
C ILE A 15 8.04 8.15 7.55
N GLU A 16 8.36 7.00 8.12
CA GLU A 16 9.72 6.58 8.45
C GLU A 16 10.13 5.48 7.47
N ILE A 17 11.31 5.61 6.85
CA ILE A 17 11.85 4.60 5.93
C ILE A 17 13.25 4.21 6.38
N GLU A 18 13.39 2.96 6.83
CA GLU A 18 14.67 2.40 7.26
C GLU A 18 15.43 1.83 6.05
N MET A 19 16.75 2.02 6.01
CA MET A 19 17.61 1.55 4.93
C MET A 19 19.08 1.40 5.35
N THR A 20 19.83 0.70 4.51
CA THR A 20 21.29 0.64 4.51
C THR A 20 21.83 0.80 3.08
N GLY A 21 23.09 0.46 2.80
CA GLY A 21 23.73 0.66 1.49
C GLY A 21 24.31 2.07 1.31
N LEU A 22 23.81 3.04 2.08
CA LEU A 22 24.29 4.42 2.13
C LEU A 22 24.48 4.88 3.57
N THR A 23 25.38 5.85 3.75
CA THR A 23 25.49 6.59 5.02
C THR A 23 24.38 7.62 5.16
N ARG A 24 24.07 8.03 6.40
CA ARG A 24 23.10 9.12 6.68
C ARG A 24 23.42 10.41 5.90
N ASN A 25 24.70 10.78 5.79
CA ASN A 25 25.15 11.93 5.00
C ASN A 25 24.88 11.75 3.50
N GLN A 26 25.16 10.57 2.93
CA GLN A 26 24.86 10.28 1.53
C GLN A 26 23.35 10.32 1.25
N ALA A 27 22.54 9.75 2.15
CA ALA A 27 21.08 9.79 2.05
C ALA A 27 20.55 11.24 2.09
N ALA A 28 21.02 12.05 3.06
CA ALA A 28 20.66 13.47 3.14
C ALA A 28 21.04 14.24 1.87
N LYS A 29 22.25 14.03 1.34
CA LYS A 29 22.70 14.66 0.08
C LYS A 29 21.89 14.21 -1.14
N ALA A 30 21.45 12.95 -1.18
CA ALA A 30 20.60 12.44 -2.24
C ALA A 30 19.23 13.13 -2.23
N VAL A 31 18.62 13.27 -1.04
CA VAL A 31 17.30 13.86 -0.88
C VAL A 31 17.31 15.38 -1.03
N ALA A 32 18.38 16.07 -0.61
CA ALA A 32 18.52 17.52 -0.80
C ALA A 32 18.34 17.96 -2.25
N LYS A 33 18.76 17.15 -3.22
CA LYS A 33 18.52 17.43 -4.65
C LYS A 33 17.04 17.31 -5.03
N ALA A 34 16.35 16.30 -4.51
CA ALA A 34 14.94 16.03 -4.82
C ALA A 34 14.01 17.09 -4.26
N VAL A 35 14.31 17.61 -3.06
CA VAL A 35 13.47 18.60 -2.35
C VAL A 35 13.97 20.04 -2.51
N ASN A 36 14.98 20.26 -3.36
CA ASN A 36 15.70 21.53 -3.52
C ASN A 36 16.11 22.16 -2.18
N GLY A 37 16.62 21.32 -1.28
CA GLY A 37 16.92 21.66 0.10
C GLY A 37 18.41 21.79 0.41
N LYS A 38 18.71 22.16 1.65
CA LYS A 38 20.07 22.26 2.17
C LYS A 38 20.30 21.22 3.26
N VAL A 39 21.45 20.56 3.23
CA VAL A 39 21.85 19.58 4.23
C VAL A 39 22.53 20.27 5.40
N GLU A 40 22.08 19.95 6.61
CA GLU A 40 22.69 20.35 7.88
C GLU A 40 23.01 19.11 8.71
N HIS A 41 24.14 19.11 9.42
CA HIS A 41 24.50 18.06 10.37
C HIS A 41 24.25 18.57 11.79
N GLU A 42 23.16 18.13 12.41
CA GLU A 42 22.80 18.50 13.78
C GLU A 42 23.49 17.62 14.83
N GLY A 43 23.97 16.42 14.44
CA GLY A 43 24.69 15.50 15.32
C GLY A 43 23.81 14.91 16.44
N GLY A 44 24.36 14.86 17.66
CA GLY A 44 23.67 14.30 18.84
C GLY A 44 23.68 12.77 18.90
N TYR A 45 22.88 12.20 19.82
CA TYR A 45 22.83 10.74 20.07
C TYR A 45 22.49 9.93 18.81
N TYR A 46 21.65 10.49 17.93
CA TYR A 46 21.22 9.86 16.69
C TYR A 46 22.07 10.23 15.46
N ASP A 47 23.16 10.99 15.63
CA ASP A 47 24.00 11.50 14.53
C ASP A 47 23.16 12.05 13.36
N LYS A 48 22.29 13.00 13.70
CA LYS A 48 21.19 13.46 12.84
C LYS A 48 21.69 14.37 11.72
N TYR A 49 21.23 14.09 10.51
CA TYR A 49 21.27 15.02 9.39
C TYR A 49 19.87 15.52 9.07
N VAL A 50 19.75 16.78 8.67
CA VAL A 50 18.48 17.40 8.30
C VAL A 50 18.59 17.99 6.91
N VAL A 51 17.53 17.84 6.12
CA VAL A 51 17.34 18.54 4.85
C VAL A 51 16.09 19.39 4.96
N THR A 52 16.25 20.71 4.89
CA THR A 52 15.11 21.65 4.89
C THR A 52 14.65 21.88 3.45
N ASP A 53 13.38 21.58 3.15
CA ASP A 53 12.79 21.78 1.82
C ASP A 53 12.37 23.24 1.58
N SER A 54 11.87 23.54 0.36
CA SER A 54 11.42 24.89 -0.01
C SER A 54 10.20 25.41 0.76
N LYS A 55 9.50 24.55 1.51
CA LYS A 55 8.38 24.91 2.39
C LYS A 55 8.84 25.04 3.86
N ASP A 56 10.15 25.10 4.11
CA ASP A 56 10.77 25.12 5.45
C ASP A 56 10.46 23.88 6.29
N ARG A 57 10.17 22.74 5.64
CA ARG A 57 9.92 21.47 6.32
C ARG A 57 11.20 20.66 6.42
N LYS A 58 11.39 20.00 7.56
CA LYS A 58 12.60 19.23 7.87
C LYS A 58 12.41 17.75 7.54
N TRP A 59 13.25 17.22 6.65
CA TRP A 59 13.44 15.80 6.41
C TRP A 59 14.67 15.34 7.21
N ALA A 60 14.49 14.46 8.18
CA ALA A 60 15.57 14.04 9.07
C ALA A 60 16.11 12.66 8.68
N PHE A 61 17.42 12.46 8.84
CA PHE A 61 18.09 11.18 8.67
C PHE A 61 18.80 10.85 9.97
N VAL A 62 18.34 9.79 10.63
CA VAL A 62 18.76 9.43 11.99
C VAL A 62 19.32 8.02 12.05
N TYR A 63 20.08 7.75 13.10
CA TYR A 63 20.57 6.42 13.44
C TYR A 63 19.42 5.55 13.95
N ASP A 64 19.22 4.40 13.33
CA ASP A 64 18.43 3.31 13.89
C ASP A 64 19.33 2.10 14.20
N GLY A 65 19.38 1.71 15.47
CA GLY A 65 20.19 0.60 15.95
C GLY A 65 19.73 -0.78 15.49
N SER A 66 18.48 -0.92 15.05
CA SER A 66 17.87 -2.18 14.62
C SER A 66 18.41 -2.70 13.29
N ILE A 67 18.96 -1.81 12.46
CA ILE A 67 19.35 -2.11 11.07
C ILE A 67 20.68 -2.87 11.01
N ASN A 68 20.69 -3.95 10.22
CA ASN A 68 21.91 -4.66 9.82
C ASN A 68 22.60 -3.88 8.68
N CYS A 69 23.79 -3.36 8.96
CA CYS A 69 24.48 -2.42 8.08
C CYS A 69 25.28 -3.13 6.98
N TYR A 70 25.05 -2.74 5.74
CA TYR A 70 25.82 -3.19 4.57
C TYR A 70 26.16 -2.00 3.66
N ASN A 71 27.26 -2.10 2.93
CA ASN A 71 27.64 -1.12 1.92
C ASN A 71 27.00 -1.48 0.56
N ALA A 72 27.23 -0.65 -0.46
CA ALA A 72 26.70 -0.88 -1.81
C ALA A 72 27.20 -2.17 -2.50
N ASN A 73 28.33 -2.74 -2.05
CA ASN A 73 28.87 -4.00 -2.55
C ASN A 73 28.26 -5.23 -1.85
N GLY A 74 27.47 -5.02 -0.79
CA GLY A 74 26.88 -6.09 0.01
C GLY A 74 27.78 -6.61 1.13
N ASP A 75 28.88 -5.93 1.46
CA ASP A 75 29.72 -6.25 2.61
C ASP A 75 29.18 -5.56 3.88
N HIS A 76 29.47 -6.15 5.04
CA HIS A 76 29.15 -5.52 6.32
C HIS A 76 29.77 -4.13 6.44
N ALA A 77 28.97 -3.17 6.93
CA ALA A 77 29.36 -1.78 7.07
C ALA A 77 29.23 -1.27 8.50
N SER A 78 29.82 -0.10 8.76
CA SER A 78 29.72 0.56 10.06
C SER A 78 28.31 1.11 10.32
N LYS A 79 28.02 1.46 11.58
CA LYS A 79 26.73 2.06 11.99
C LYS A 79 26.44 3.44 11.37
N SER A 80 27.36 4.01 10.59
CA SER A 80 27.06 5.16 9.73
C SER A 80 26.06 4.82 8.61
N TYR A 81 25.92 3.53 8.27
CA TYR A 81 24.99 2.96 7.29
C TYR A 81 23.66 2.47 7.91
N SER A 82 23.43 2.72 9.19
CA SER A 82 22.09 2.61 9.82
C SER A 82 21.35 3.92 9.57
N VAL A 83 20.42 3.91 8.62
CA VAL A 83 19.74 5.13 8.18
C VAL A 83 18.23 4.94 8.31
N GLU A 84 17.58 5.81 9.07
CA GLU A 84 16.13 5.98 9.06
C GLU A 84 15.84 7.40 8.54
N LEU A 85 15.05 7.49 7.46
CA LEU A 85 14.50 8.76 6.98
C LEU A 85 13.20 9.03 7.74
N ASN A 86 13.07 10.21 8.35
CA ASN A 86 11.83 10.69 8.96
C ASN A 86 11.33 11.89 8.15
N SER A 87 10.17 11.73 7.50
CA SER A 87 9.56 12.81 6.74
C SER A 87 9.06 13.93 7.69
N PRO A 88 8.89 15.17 7.18
CA PRO A 88 7.99 16.11 7.83
C PRO A 88 6.55 15.57 7.78
N VAL A 89 5.62 16.31 8.40
CA VAL A 89 4.19 16.07 8.16
C VAL A 89 3.87 16.42 6.70
N LEU A 90 3.24 15.47 6.01
CA LEU A 90 2.90 15.52 4.59
C LEU A 90 1.38 15.50 4.39
N GLU A 91 0.95 16.11 3.29
CA GLU A 91 -0.42 16.07 2.78
C GLU A 91 -0.51 15.08 1.62
N TYR A 92 -1.73 14.71 1.20
CA TYR A 92 -1.94 13.77 0.09
C TYR A 92 -1.25 14.22 -1.20
N GLU A 93 -1.23 15.54 -1.41
CA GLU A 93 -0.63 16.23 -2.54
C GLU A 93 0.91 16.17 -2.54
N ASP A 94 1.54 15.86 -1.39
CA ASP A 94 2.99 15.67 -1.30
C ASP A 94 3.44 14.24 -1.70
N ILE A 95 2.52 13.30 -1.96
CA ILE A 95 2.87 11.93 -2.37
C ILE A 95 3.82 11.91 -3.59
N PRO A 96 3.63 12.70 -4.67
CA PRO A 96 4.58 12.75 -5.78
C PRO A 96 5.99 13.19 -5.36
N LEU A 97 6.10 14.18 -4.46
CA LEU A 97 7.39 14.61 -3.93
C LEU A 97 8.07 13.48 -3.15
N LEU A 98 7.33 12.81 -2.27
CA LEU A 98 7.84 11.66 -1.52
C LEU A 98 8.28 10.53 -2.46
N GLN A 99 7.58 10.29 -3.56
CA GLN A 99 8.01 9.33 -4.58
C GLN A 99 9.37 9.71 -5.18
N GLU A 100 9.63 10.99 -5.45
CA GLU A 100 10.96 11.45 -5.91
C GLU A 100 12.05 11.30 -4.84
N VAL A 101 11.72 11.54 -3.58
CA VAL A 101 12.62 11.28 -2.44
C VAL A 101 13.01 9.80 -2.39
N VAL A 102 12.03 8.89 -2.47
CA VAL A 102 12.25 7.43 -2.48
C VAL A 102 13.09 7.01 -3.69
N ARG A 103 12.80 7.52 -4.89
CA ARG A 103 13.61 7.23 -6.10
C ARG A 103 15.04 7.73 -5.95
N SER A 104 15.24 8.89 -5.33
CA SER A 104 16.57 9.48 -5.11
C SER A 104 17.42 8.62 -4.16
N LEU A 105 16.82 8.11 -3.08
CA LEU A 105 17.47 7.20 -2.15
C LEU A 105 17.86 5.88 -2.82
N ARG A 106 16.93 5.27 -3.58
CA ARG A 106 17.23 4.05 -4.34
C ARG A 106 18.37 4.27 -5.33
N LYS A 107 18.30 5.36 -6.12
CA LYS A 107 19.32 5.69 -7.13
C LYS A 107 20.69 5.95 -6.51
N ALA A 108 20.73 6.49 -5.29
CA ALA A 108 21.97 6.71 -4.58
C ALA A 108 22.63 5.41 -4.09
N GLY A 109 21.92 4.27 -4.09
CA GLY A 109 22.44 2.98 -3.64
C GLY A 109 21.79 2.46 -2.35
N GLY A 110 20.70 3.09 -1.89
CA GLY A 110 19.97 2.65 -0.71
C GLY A 110 19.32 1.28 -0.95
N VAL A 111 19.42 0.42 0.05
CA VAL A 111 18.76 -0.90 0.08
C VAL A 111 17.99 -1.08 1.37
N THR A 112 16.88 -1.81 1.33
CA THR A 112 15.96 -1.97 2.46
C THR A 112 15.29 -3.35 2.39
N GLY A 113 14.40 -3.62 3.34
CA GLY A 113 13.63 -4.84 3.44
C GLY A 113 14.17 -5.82 4.50
N PRO A 114 13.52 -7.00 4.62
CA PRO A 114 13.69 -7.89 5.76
C PRO A 114 15.12 -8.38 6.00
N ARG A 115 15.91 -8.58 4.94
CA ARG A 115 17.33 -8.97 5.03
C ARG A 115 18.15 -8.03 5.91
N TYR A 116 17.79 -6.75 5.93
CA TYR A 116 18.52 -5.71 6.64
C TYR A 116 17.87 -5.33 7.97
N CYS A 117 16.83 -6.05 8.39
CA CYS A 117 15.94 -5.66 9.49
C CYS A 117 15.29 -4.29 9.27
N ALA A 118 15.10 -3.87 8.02
CA ALA A 118 14.58 -2.55 7.68
C ALA A 118 13.08 -2.59 7.31
N GLY A 119 12.33 -1.64 7.87
CA GLY A 119 10.90 -1.44 7.75
C GLY A 119 10.48 -0.10 7.14
N THR A 120 9.17 0.07 7.03
CA THR A 120 8.54 1.36 6.78
C THR A 120 7.43 1.57 7.81
N HIS A 121 7.42 2.72 8.46
CA HIS A 121 6.37 3.08 9.42
C HIS A 121 5.58 4.26 8.88
N ILE A 122 4.25 4.18 8.96
CA ILE A 122 3.37 5.25 8.52
C ILE A 122 2.62 5.79 9.72
N HIS A 123 2.74 7.09 9.93
CA HIS A 123 2.08 7.81 11.00
C HIS A 123 0.88 8.55 10.41
N ILE A 124 -0.29 8.39 11.02
CA ILE A 124 -1.52 9.06 10.57
C ILE A 124 -2.05 9.92 11.70
N SER A 125 -2.25 11.22 11.42
CA SER A 125 -2.85 12.14 12.39
C SER A 125 -4.21 11.60 12.85
N ALA A 126 -4.47 11.66 14.15
CA ALA A 126 -5.68 11.10 14.75
C ALA A 126 -6.15 11.88 15.98
N ASP A 127 -5.65 13.09 16.18
CA ASP A 127 -5.94 13.98 17.29
C ASP A 127 -7.43 14.33 17.42
N ASP A 128 -8.17 14.29 16.31
CA ASP A 128 -9.62 14.47 16.25
C ASP A 128 -10.42 13.16 16.40
N TYR A 129 -9.78 12.02 16.67
CA TYR A 129 -10.49 10.75 16.80
C TYR A 129 -11.27 10.67 18.12
N THR A 130 -12.51 10.25 17.99
CA THR A 130 -13.37 9.85 19.12
C THR A 130 -13.07 8.41 19.58
N PRO A 131 -13.50 8.02 20.79
CA PRO A 131 -13.35 6.64 21.29
C PRO A 131 -13.94 5.59 20.34
N GLN A 132 -15.04 5.92 19.66
CA GLN A 132 -15.65 5.04 18.69
C GLN A 132 -14.78 4.87 17.43
N GLN A 133 -14.08 5.91 16.99
CA GLN A 133 -13.23 5.85 15.81
C GLN A 133 -11.92 5.10 16.10
N ILE A 134 -11.33 5.25 17.29
CA ILE A 134 -10.21 4.40 17.73
C ILE A 134 -10.64 2.92 17.79
N ARG A 135 -11.83 2.63 18.34
CA ARG A 135 -12.39 1.27 18.33
C ARG A 135 -12.56 0.73 16.92
N ASN A 136 -13.07 1.52 15.99
CA ASN A 136 -13.19 1.12 14.60
C ASN A 136 -11.81 0.83 13.98
N LEU A 137 -10.83 1.69 14.21
CA LEU A 137 -9.47 1.56 13.69
C LEU A 137 -8.85 0.21 14.09
N VAL A 138 -8.79 -0.08 15.39
CA VAL A 138 -8.18 -1.31 15.90
C VAL A 138 -8.94 -2.55 15.46
N ASN A 139 -10.28 -2.45 15.32
CA ASN A 139 -11.09 -3.55 14.81
C ASN A 139 -10.85 -3.81 13.32
N ILE A 140 -10.59 -2.78 12.50
CA ILE A 140 -10.23 -2.97 11.09
C ILE A 140 -8.92 -3.76 10.99
N PHE A 141 -7.90 -3.37 11.75
CA PHE A 141 -6.61 -4.08 11.76
C PHE A 141 -6.76 -5.52 12.26
N ALA A 142 -7.50 -5.75 13.34
CA ALA A 142 -7.76 -7.09 13.85
C ALA A 142 -8.54 -7.96 12.84
N SER A 143 -9.59 -7.42 12.22
CA SER A 143 -10.42 -8.18 11.27
C SER A 143 -9.69 -8.53 9.98
N LYS A 144 -8.70 -7.76 9.58
CA LYS A 144 -7.95 -7.95 8.33
C LYS A 144 -6.50 -8.35 8.55
N GLU A 145 -6.16 -8.85 9.75
CA GLU A 145 -4.78 -9.14 10.11
C GLU A 145 -4.09 -10.11 9.15
N ASP A 146 -4.75 -11.20 8.76
CA ASP A 146 -4.17 -12.21 7.85
C ASP A 146 -3.99 -11.64 6.43
N PHE A 147 -5.00 -10.95 5.93
CA PHE A 147 -4.93 -10.25 4.65
C PHE A 147 -3.77 -9.24 4.60
N LEU A 148 -3.60 -8.45 5.66
CA LEU A 148 -2.53 -7.46 5.75
C LEU A 148 -1.16 -8.14 5.90
N TRP A 149 -1.08 -9.24 6.66
CA TRP A 149 0.16 -10.01 6.81
C TRP A 149 0.67 -10.52 5.45
N ASP A 150 -0.22 -11.14 4.68
CA ASP A 150 0.12 -11.72 3.39
C ASP A 150 0.34 -10.62 2.33
N ALA A 151 -0.53 -9.62 2.25
CA ALA A 151 -0.43 -8.56 1.25
C ALA A 151 0.85 -7.71 1.43
N LEU A 152 1.22 -7.41 2.68
CA LEU A 152 2.38 -6.58 3.01
C LEU A 152 3.66 -7.42 3.21
N GLN A 153 3.55 -8.75 3.08
CA GLN A 153 4.64 -9.71 3.23
C GLN A 153 5.36 -9.61 4.57
N VAL A 154 4.65 -9.27 5.65
CA VAL A 154 5.22 -8.94 6.96
C VAL A 154 6.17 -10.06 7.40
N SER A 155 7.47 -9.77 7.42
CA SER A 155 8.48 -10.82 7.58
C SER A 155 8.57 -11.31 9.02
N SER A 156 8.73 -12.63 9.19
CA SER A 156 9.02 -13.24 10.49
C SER A 156 10.32 -12.74 11.12
N ALA A 157 11.29 -12.28 10.31
CA ALA A 157 12.52 -11.65 10.81
C ALA A 157 12.26 -10.33 11.56
N ARG A 158 11.08 -9.72 11.37
CA ARG A 158 10.60 -8.53 12.07
C ARG A 158 9.56 -8.84 13.14
N GLU A 159 9.29 -10.12 13.45
CA GLU A 159 8.28 -10.49 14.46
C GLU A 159 8.54 -9.81 15.80
N SER A 160 9.79 -9.68 16.24
CA SER A 160 10.13 -8.97 17.48
C SER A 160 9.83 -7.47 17.47
N TYR A 161 9.57 -6.88 16.29
CA TYR A 161 9.36 -5.44 16.09
C TYR A 161 7.97 -5.09 15.54
N CYS A 162 7.18 -6.09 15.14
CA CYS A 162 5.79 -5.95 14.69
C CYS A 162 5.00 -7.26 14.84
N HIS A 163 4.11 -7.30 15.84
CA HIS A 163 3.14 -8.37 16.05
C HIS A 163 1.76 -8.04 15.48
N LYS A 164 0.91 -9.04 15.34
CA LYS A 164 -0.54 -8.84 15.14
C LYS A 164 -1.14 -8.08 16.32
N MET A 165 -2.37 -7.61 16.18
CA MET A 165 -3.06 -6.89 17.27
C MET A 165 -3.13 -7.77 18.52
N ASP A 166 -2.97 -7.15 19.69
CA ASP A 166 -3.13 -7.84 20.97
C ASP A 166 -4.59 -8.31 21.14
N LYS A 167 -4.78 -9.63 21.12
CA LYS A 167 -6.09 -10.28 21.23
C LYS A 167 -6.82 -9.89 22.52
N GLN A 168 -6.10 -9.79 23.65
CA GLN A 168 -6.70 -9.43 24.93
C GLN A 168 -7.23 -7.99 24.89
N PHE A 169 -6.44 -7.07 24.33
CA PHE A 169 -6.87 -5.69 24.14
C PHE A 169 -8.10 -5.59 23.23
N ILE A 170 -8.11 -6.32 22.10
CA ILE A 170 -9.24 -6.33 21.15
C ILE A 170 -10.51 -6.90 21.80
N GLU A 171 -10.41 -7.94 22.60
CA GLU A 171 -11.54 -8.49 23.35
C GLU A 171 -12.06 -7.48 24.38
N ASP A 172 -11.17 -6.90 25.19
CA ASP A 172 -11.54 -6.00 26.26
C ASP A 172 -12.15 -4.69 25.76
N ILE A 173 -11.60 -4.09 24.69
CA ILE A 173 -12.13 -2.84 24.12
C ILE A 173 -13.51 -3.05 23.47
N ASN A 174 -13.79 -4.24 22.94
CA ASN A 174 -15.09 -4.57 22.34
C ASN A 174 -16.12 -5.03 23.37
N ARG A 175 -15.68 -5.62 24.49
CA ARG A 175 -16.54 -5.94 25.65
C ARG A 175 -16.96 -4.68 26.39
N LYS A 176 -16.00 -3.82 26.75
CA LYS A 176 -16.25 -2.60 27.56
C LYS A 176 -16.86 -1.45 26.75
N LYS A 177 -16.48 -1.32 25.47
CA LYS A 177 -16.95 -0.25 24.57
C LYS A 177 -16.75 1.16 25.17
N PRO A 178 -15.50 1.51 25.56
CA PRO A 178 -15.18 2.75 26.26
C PRO A 178 -15.71 3.99 25.54
N LYS A 179 -16.06 5.00 26.34
CA LYS A 179 -16.65 6.28 25.89
C LYS A 179 -15.73 7.48 26.08
N ASP A 180 -14.53 7.27 26.59
CA ASP A 180 -13.47 8.26 26.70
C ASP A 180 -12.11 7.66 26.32
N MET A 181 -11.12 8.53 26.06
CA MET A 181 -9.79 8.10 25.64
C MET A 181 -8.96 7.50 26.78
N GLU A 182 -9.18 7.94 28.01
CA GLU A 182 -8.40 7.47 29.16
C GLU A 182 -8.70 6.01 29.47
N GLU A 183 -9.94 5.56 29.29
CA GLU A 183 -10.27 4.15 29.42
C GLU A 183 -9.60 3.32 28.31
N ILE A 184 -9.63 3.76 27.05
CA ILE A 184 -8.91 3.07 25.96
C ILE A 184 -7.41 2.98 26.29
N LYS A 185 -6.82 4.08 26.77
CA LYS A 185 -5.42 4.15 27.18
C LYS A 185 -5.10 3.14 28.29
N ARG A 186 -5.95 3.03 29.31
CA ARG A 186 -5.81 2.02 30.38
C ARG A 186 -5.90 0.60 29.85
N LEU A 187 -6.79 0.32 28.89
CA LEU A 187 -6.89 -1.00 28.25
C LEU A 187 -5.62 -1.30 27.43
N TRP A 188 -5.13 -0.34 26.67
CA TRP A 188 -3.92 -0.49 25.85
C TRP A 188 -2.69 -0.89 26.67
N TYR A 189 -2.51 -0.28 27.84
CA TYR A 189 -1.40 -0.60 28.74
C TYR A 189 -1.71 -1.70 29.75
N HIS A 190 -2.84 -2.42 29.64
CA HIS A 190 -3.26 -3.42 30.63
C HIS A 190 -3.22 -2.90 32.08
N GLY A 191 -3.57 -1.63 32.27
CA GLY A 191 -3.51 -0.90 33.55
C GLY A 191 -2.12 -0.38 33.96
N ARG A 192 -1.04 -0.71 33.26
CA ARG A 192 0.34 -0.29 33.56
C ARG A 192 0.64 1.12 33.07
N MET A 193 0.02 2.10 33.73
CA MET A 193 0.03 3.48 33.23
C MET A 193 1.41 4.16 33.21
N SER A 194 2.44 3.62 33.86
CA SER A 194 3.80 4.12 33.74
C SER A 194 4.39 3.93 32.34
N GLU A 195 3.89 2.97 31.56
CA GLU A 195 4.36 2.71 30.20
C GLU A 195 4.14 3.89 29.26
N GLN A 196 3.16 4.76 29.52
CA GLN A 196 2.90 5.94 28.68
C GLN A 196 4.07 6.92 28.61
N PHE A 197 4.95 6.93 29.61
CA PHE A 197 6.11 7.81 29.70
C PHE A 197 7.39 7.17 29.17
N GLN A 198 7.34 5.88 28.84
CA GLN A 198 8.50 5.16 28.33
C GLN A 198 8.62 5.43 26.83
N HIS A 199 9.82 5.82 26.37
CA HIS A 199 10.06 5.94 24.94
C HIS A 199 9.93 4.57 24.25
N TYR A 200 10.46 3.50 24.85
CA TYR A 200 10.39 2.13 24.34
C TYR A 200 9.42 1.25 25.16
N SER A 201 8.11 1.56 25.14
CA SER A 201 7.09 0.67 25.71
C SER A 201 6.94 -0.60 24.87
N ASN A 202 6.74 -1.75 25.53
CA ASN A 202 6.48 -3.02 24.86
C ASN A 202 5.17 -3.03 24.07
N SER A 203 4.22 -2.16 24.45
CA SER A 203 2.94 -2.02 23.72
C SER A 203 3.09 -1.50 22.29
N ARG A 204 4.27 -0.94 21.94
CA ARG A 204 4.54 -0.35 20.61
C ARG A 204 4.60 -1.38 19.48
N TYR A 205 5.04 -2.60 19.75
CA TYR A 205 5.44 -3.56 18.71
C TYR A 205 4.26 -4.36 18.15
N VAL A 206 3.17 -3.68 17.76
CA VAL A 206 2.02 -4.27 17.09
C VAL A 206 1.71 -3.49 15.81
N ILE A 207 0.99 -4.11 14.87
CA ILE A 207 0.70 -3.54 13.54
C ILE A 207 0.11 -2.12 13.60
N CYS A 208 -0.80 -1.85 14.54
CA CYS A 208 -1.40 -0.53 14.77
C CYS A 208 -1.03 -0.07 16.18
N ASN A 209 0.05 0.69 16.28
CA ASN A 209 0.60 1.17 17.53
C ASN A 209 -0.13 2.44 18.02
N LEU A 210 -0.92 2.29 19.09
CA LEU A 210 -1.60 3.41 19.76
C LEU A 210 -0.75 4.11 20.83
N HIS A 211 0.41 3.57 21.21
CA HIS A 211 1.33 4.29 22.10
C HIS A 211 1.75 5.64 21.49
N SER A 212 2.04 5.63 20.18
CA SER A 212 2.28 6.85 19.39
C SER A 212 1.12 7.84 19.50
N PHE A 213 -0.13 7.34 19.45
CA PHE A 213 -1.32 8.19 19.53
C PHE A 213 -1.41 8.88 20.88
N PHE A 214 -1.18 8.14 21.97
CA PHE A 214 -1.27 8.70 23.32
C PHE A 214 -0.14 9.67 23.68
N GLN A 215 0.99 9.64 22.97
CA GLN A 215 2.11 10.55 23.20
C GLN A 215 2.09 11.76 22.26
N HIS A 216 1.62 11.56 21.03
CA HIS A 216 1.85 12.53 19.94
C HIS A 216 0.61 12.87 19.11
N GLY A 217 -0.55 12.25 19.39
CA GLY A 217 -1.79 12.51 18.66
C GLY A 217 -1.88 11.86 17.27
N HIS A 218 -0.95 10.98 16.92
CA HIS A 218 -0.99 10.19 15.68
C HIS A 218 -0.71 8.71 15.98
N TYR A 219 -1.42 7.79 15.35
CA TYR A 219 -1.09 6.36 15.46
C TYR A 219 -0.05 5.98 14.40
N GLU A 220 0.66 4.88 14.65
CA GLU A 220 1.70 4.36 13.77
C GLU A 220 1.32 2.98 13.23
N ILE A 221 1.57 2.75 11.94
CA ILE A 221 1.40 1.45 11.28
C ILE A 221 2.78 0.87 11.00
N ARG A 222 3.09 -0.28 11.63
CA ARG A 222 4.45 -0.86 11.64
C ARG A 222 4.67 -2.01 10.66
N ALA A 223 3.59 -2.56 10.07
CA ALA A 223 3.63 -3.82 9.33
C ALA A 223 4.38 -3.77 8.00
N TYR A 224 4.61 -2.60 7.41
CA TYR A 224 5.19 -2.54 6.08
C TYR A 224 6.65 -3.00 6.08
N ASN A 225 6.98 -4.00 5.26
CA ASN A 225 8.38 -4.24 4.91
C ASN A 225 8.96 -2.98 4.27
N GLY A 226 10.23 -2.71 4.58
CA GLY A 226 10.95 -1.61 3.97
C GLY A 226 10.94 -1.72 2.45
N SER A 227 10.57 -0.64 1.77
CA SER A 227 10.61 -0.55 0.31
C SER A 227 11.19 0.78 -0.14
N LEU A 228 12.08 0.73 -1.13
CA LEU A 228 12.50 1.90 -1.90
C LEU A 228 11.87 1.90 -3.30
N HIS A 229 10.71 1.24 -3.45
CA HIS A 229 9.89 1.32 -4.64
C HIS A 229 8.79 2.38 -4.47
N ALA A 230 8.90 3.48 -5.21
CA ALA A 230 7.98 4.62 -5.09
C ALA A 230 6.48 4.26 -5.28
N GLY A 231 6.16 3.28 -6.14
CA GLY A 231 4.78 2.80 -6.29
C GLY A 231 4.28 1.97 -5.10
N GLU A 232 5.17 1.22 -4.44
CA GLU A 232 4.81 0.43 -3.26
C GLU A 232 4.62 1.33 -2.05
N VAL A 233 5.57 2.25 -1.82
CA VAL A 233 5.46 3.26 -0.75
C VAL A 233 4.16 4.06 -0.89
N ARG A 234 3.82 4.50 -2.11
CA ARG A 234 2.52 5.13 -2.39
C ARG A 234 1.34 4.23 -2.02
N ALA A 235 1.38 2.95 -2.40
CA ALA A 235 0.31 2.01 -2.11
C ALA A 235 0.10 1.80 -0.60
N GLN A 236 1.19 1.74 0.17
CA GLN A 236 1.16 1.64 1.64
C GLN A 236 0.52 2.88 2.28
N ILE A 237 0.90 4.08 1.84
CA ILE A 237 0.31 5.34 2.33
C ILE A 237 -1.17 5.43 2.00
N VAL A 238 -1.55 5.14 0.75
CA VAL A 238 -2.95 5.17 0.32
C VAL A 238 -3.78 4.16 1.10
N LEU A 239 -3.26 2.96 1.39
CA LEU A 239 -3.94 1.98 2.24
C LEU A 239 -4.14 2.52 3.65
N ALA A 240 -3.10 3.10 4.26
CA ALA A 240 -3.17 3.70 5.58
C ALA A 240 -4.24 4.80 5.67
N LEU A 241 -4.25 5.72 4.70
CA LEU A 241 -5.23 6.80 4.59
C LEU A 241 -6.65 6.28 4.36
N ALA A 242 -6.81 5.20 3.60
CA ALA A 242 -8.12 4.59 3.36
C ALA A 242 -8.66 3.86 4.60
N ILE A 243 -7.80 3.16 5.35
CA ILE A 243 -8.15 2.58 6.65
C ILE A 243 -8.55 3.69 7.63
N SER A 244 -7.78 4.79 7.67
CA SER A 244 -8.09 5.99 8.45
C SER A 244 -9.48 6.54 8.13
N ASN A 245 -9.78 6.79 6.85
CA ASN A 245 -11.08 7.27 6.42
C ASN A 245 -12.22 6.29 6.79
N ALA A 246 -12.00 4.98 6.64
CA ALA A 246 -12.98 3.98 7.04
C ALA A 246 -13.23 3.97 8.56
N ALA A 247 -12.19 4.13 9.39
CA ALA A 247 -12.34 4.21 10.84
C ALA A 247 -13.17 5.45 11.26
N MET A 248 -12.95 6.57 10.56
CA MET A 248 -13.64 7.85 10.80
C MET A 248 -15.11 7.84 10.38
N THR A 249 -15.42 7.21 9.25
CA THR A 249 -16.75 7.32 8.61
C THR A 249 -17.70 6.19 8.95
N LYS A 250 -17.19 5.01 9.31
CA LYS A 250 -18.05 3.85 9.63
C LYS A 250 -18.63 3.98 11.03
N LYS A 251 -19.90 3.60 11.18
CA LYS A 251 -20.57 3.51 12.49
C LYS A 251 -19.95 2.42 13.37
N TYR A 252 -19.52 1.33 12.76
CA TYR A 252 -18.95 0.16 13.43
C TYR A 252 -18.07 -0.64 12.48
N CYS A 253 -16.97 -1.19 12.99
CA CYS A 253 -16.17 -2.21 12.32
C CYS A 253 -16.12 -3.47 13.19
N SER A 254 -16.40 -4.64 12.59
CA SER A 254 -16.28 -5.93 13.29
C SER A 254 -14.81 -6.23 13.59
N PRO A 255 -14.47 -6.77 14.78
CA PRO A 255 -13.12 -7.26 15.08
C PRO A 255 -12.88 -8.69 14.57
N HIS A 256 -13.91 -9.39 14.08
CA HIS A 256 -13.80 -10.79 13.68
C HIS A 256 -12.80 -10.96 12.53
N VAL A 257 -11.81 -11.83 12.71
CA VAL A 257 -10.79 -12.15 11.69
C VAL A 257 -11.49 -12.68 10.44
N SER A 258 -11.26 -12.02 9.32
CA SER A 258 -11.88 -12.37 8.06
C SER A 258 -11.18 -13.58 7.45
N GLN A 259 -11.94 -14.59 7.05
CA GLN A 259 -11.43 -15.74 6.33
C GLN A 259 -11.83 -15.67 4.85
N SER A 260 -11.00 -16.22 3.98
CA SER A 260 -11.35 -16.37 2.57
C SER A 260 -10.65 -17.58 1.95
N ASP A 261 -11.38 -18.21 1.04
CA ASP A 261 -10.96 -19.24 0.10
C ASP A 261 -10.27 -18.65 -1.14
N ASN A 262 -10.46 -17.35 -1.40
CA ASN A 262 -9.74 -16.60 -2.43
C ASN A 262 -9.34 -15.23 -1.87
N MET A 263 -8.10 -15.19 -1.36
CA MET A 263 -7.52 -14.04 -0.70
C MET A 263 -7.41 -12.84 -1.64
N ARG A 264 -6.90 -13.04 -2.87
CA ARG A 264 -6.74 -11.95 -3.85
C ARG A 264 -8.08 -11.30 -4.22
N TYR A 265 -9.11 -12.08 -4.55
CA TYR A 265 -10.45 -11.55 -4.84
C TYR A 265 -11.03 -10.79 -3.64
N SER A 266 -10.99 -11.40 -2.45
CA SER A 266 -11.63 -10.85 -1.26
C SER A 266 -10.95 -9.58 -0.77
N PHE A 267 -9.62 -9.53 -0.85
CA PHE A 267 -8.86 -8.32 -0.53
C PHE A 267 -9.17 -7.21 -1.52
N ARG A 268 -9.22 -7.51 -2.84
CA ARG A 268 -9.62 -6.54 -3.85
C ARG A 268 -10.98 -5.93 -3.53
N VAL A 269 -11.98 -6.77 -3.23
CA VAL A 269 -13.33 -6.29 -2.84
C VAL A 269 -13.27 -5.42 -1.58
N TRP A 270 -12.43 -5.76 -0.61
CA TRP A 270 -12.24 -4.94 0.58
C TRP A 270 -11.58 -3.58 0.25
N LEU A 271 -10.55 -3.54 -0.59
CA LEU A 271 -9.92 -2.30 -1.06
C LEU A 271 -10.93 -1.39 -1.79
N LEU A 272 -11.80 -1.96 -2.63
CA LEU A 272 -12.88 -1.22 -3.27
C LEU A 272 -13.84 -0.62 -2.23
N ASN A 273 -14.22 -1.40 -1.21
CA ASN A 273 -15.08 -0.92 -0.12
C ASN A 273 -14.41 0.11 0.81
N LEU A 274 -13.08 0.20 0.80
CA LEU A 274 -12.33 1.28 1.45
C LEU A 274 -12.29 2.57 0.61
N GLY A 275 -12.69 2.51 -0.67
CA GLY A 275 -12.73 3.67 -1.56
C GLY A 275 -11.64 3.72 -2.62
N LEU A 276 -10.80 2.68 -2.73
CA LEU A 276 -9.74 2.63 -3.73
C LEU A 276 -10.33 2.24 -5.09
N ILE A 277 -11.14 3.12 -5.69
CA ILE A 277 -11.90 2.91 -6.92
C ILE A 277 -11.39 3.83 -8.04
N GLY A 278 -11.45 3.38 -9.30
CA GLY A 278 -11.00 4.16 -10.45
C GLY A 278 -9.50 4.04 -10.74
N ASP A 279 -9.03 4.82 -11.72
CA ASP A 279 -7.68 4.72 -12.27
C ASP A 279 -6.60 5.26 -11.33
N GLU A 280 -6.93 6.28 -10.53
CA GLU A 280 -6.01 6.85 -9.53
C GLU A 280 -5.44 5.78 -8.59
N PHE A 281 -6.25 4.81 -8.20
CA PHE A 281 -5.89 3.74 -7.27
C PHE A 281 -5.58 2.41 -7.96
N LYS A 282 -5.62 2.33 -9.30
CA LYS A 282 -5.34 1.09 -10.05
C LYS A 282 -3.95 0.54 -9.71
N ASN A 283 -2.93 1.38 -9.78
CA ASN A 283 -1.56 0.99 -9.44
C ASN A 283 -1.40 0.62 -7.95
N CYS A 284 -2.03 1.34 -7.02
CA CYS A 284 -2.01 0.98 -5.60
C CYS A 284 -2.61 -0.41 -5.36
N ARG A 285 -3.77 -0.71 -5.98
CA ARG A 285 -4.39 -2.03 -5.88
C ARG A 285 -3.48 -3.11 -6.46
N SER A 286 -2.82 -2.89 -7.60
CA SER A 286 -1.88 -3.87 -8.15
C SER A 286 -0.77 -4.21 -7.14
N HIS A 287 -0.11 -3.18 -6.57
CA HIS A 287 0.92 -3.38 -5.56
C HIS A 287 0.44 -4.07 -4.28
N LEU A 288 -0.81 -3.85 -3.86
CA LEU A 288 -1.40 -4.46 -2.67
C LEU A 288 -1.91 -5.89 -2.90
N LEU A 289 -2.15 -6.29 -4.16
CA LEU A 289 -2.73 -7.59 -4.51
C LEU A 289 -1.70 -8.60 -5.04
N LYS A 290 -0.54 -8.12 -5.54
CA LYS A 290 0.44 -8.95 -6.25
C LYS A 290 0.96 -10.16 -5.46
N HIS A 291 0.96 -10.10 -4.12
CA HIS A 291 1.47 -11.17 -3.26
C HIS A 291 0.38 -12.12 -2.74
N LEU A 292 -0.90 -11.83 -2.99
CA LEU A 292 -2.00 -12.68 -2.56
C LEU A 292 -2.28 -13.77 -3.59
N GLU A 293 -2.65 -14.96 -3.14
CA GLU A 293 -3.03 -16.07 -4.01
C GLU A 293 -4.50 -15.99 -4.45
N GLY A 294 -4.81 -16.63 -5.58
CA GLY A 294 -6.16 -16.74 -6.13
C GLY A 294 -6.45 -15.85 -7.34
N ASP A 295 -7.64 -16.03 -7.91
CA ASP A 295 -8.13 -15.25 -9.05
C ASP A 295 -8.58 -13.85 -8.59
N ILE A 296 -8.31 -12.82 -9.39
CA ILE A 296 -8.64 -11.43 -9.05
C ILE A 296 -10.08 -11.02 -9.40
N ALA A 297 -10.66 -11.67 -10.41
CA ALA A 297 -11.94 -11.32 -11.01
C ALA A 297 -13.09 -12.14 -10.41
N TRP A 298 -12.84 -13.40 -10.07
CA TRP A 298 -13.83 -14.36 -9.61
C TRP A 298 -13.47 -14.89 -8.24
N ARG A 299 -14.47 -14.99 -7.36
CA ARG A 299 -14.28 -15.62 -6.05
C ARG A 299 -13.98 -17.11 -6.22
N HIS A 300 -14.82 -17.77 -7.01
CA HIS A 300 -14.72 -19.19 -7.31
C HIS A 300 -14.25 -19.39 -8.76
N PRO A 301 -13.16 -20.14 -9.02
CA PRO A 301 -12.61 -20.32 -10.36
C PRO A 301 -13.62 -20.86 -11.40
N GLU A 302 -14.56 -21.70 -10.97
CA GLU A 302 -15.64 -22.26 -11.79
C GLU A 302 -16.54 -21.19 -12.42
N ASP A 303 -16.79 -20.08 -11.72
CA ASP A 303 -17.58 -18.96 -12.24
C ASP A 303 -16.89 -18.30 -13.43
N GLY A 304 -15.55 -18.16 -13.34
CA GLY A 304 -14.74 -17.61 -14.42
C GLY A 304 -14.68 -18.52 -15.64
N ILE A 305 -14.62 -19.84 -15.43
CA ILE A 305 -14.67 -20.83 -16.51
C ILE A 305 -16.03 -20.76 -17.22
N ALA A 306 -17.13 -20.77 -16.45
CA ALA A 306 -18.48 -20.69 -17.00
C ALA A 306 -18.73 -19.38 -17.76
N ALA A 307 -18.22 -18.26 -17.25
CA ALA A 307 -18.33 -16.96 -17.92
C ALA A 307 -17.54 -16.92 -19.26
N ARG A 308 -16.33 -17.47 -19.29
CA ARG A 308 -15.53 -17.58 -20.53
C ARG A 308 -16.19 -18.49 -21.55
N ALA A 309 -16.76 -19.62 -21.13
CA ALA A 309 -17.50 -20.52 -22.01
C ALA A 309 -18.69 -19.82 -22.67
N LYS A 310 -19.52 -19.13 -21.87
CA LYS A 310 -20.66 -18.35 -22.39
C LYS A 310 -20.23 -17.24 -23.36
N LEU A 311 -19.12 -16.56 -23.08
CA LEU A 311 -18.61 -15.52 -23.98
C LEU A 311 -18.10 -16.11 -25.30
N LYS A 312 -17.48 -17.29 -25.26
CA LYS A 312 -17.02 -18.01 -26.46
C LYS A 312 -18.21 -18.44 -27.32
N GLU A 313 -19.23 -19.06 -26.72
CA GLU A 313 -20.48 -19.44 -27.40
C GLU A 313 -21.15 -18.22 -28.06
N LYS A 314 -21.22 -17.09 -27.33
CA LYS A 314 -21.78 -15.85 -27.87
C LYS A 314 -20.98 -15.33 -29.08
N ARG A 315 -19.65 -15.31 -29.00
CA ARG A 315 -18.77 -14.89 -30.11
C ARG A 315 -18.88 -15.81 -31.31
N GLU A 316 -19.03 -17.12 -31.09
CA GLU A 316 -19.24 -18.10 -32.16
C GLU A 316 -20.61 -17.90 -32.83
N ALA A 317 -21.67 -17.69 -32.06
CA ALA A 317 -22.99 -17.35 -32.59
C ALA A 317 -23.00 -16.02 -33.37
N GLU A 318 -22.31 -14.98 -32.88
CA GLU A 318 -22.16 -13.71 -33.59
C GLU A 318 -21.39 -13.86 -34.91
N ARG A 319 -20.30 -14.65 -34.92
CA ARG A 319 -19.55 -14.97 -36.15
C ARG A 319 -20.40 -15.77 -37.14
N GLN A 320 -21.20 -16.70 -36.66
CA GLN A 320 -22.09 -17.49 -37.50
C GLN A 320 -23.19 -16.61 -38.11
N ALA A 321 -23.84 -15.77 -37.30
CA ALA A 321 -24.85 -14.82 -37.78
C ALA A 321 -24.25 -13.82 -38.78
N ALA A 322 -23.04 -13.30 -38.54
CA ALA A 322 -22.35 -12.43 -39.49
C ALA A 322 -22.01 -13.14 -40.82
N ARG A 323 -21.65 -14.42 -40.76
CA ARG A 323 -21.42 -15.23 -41.96
C ARG A 323 -22.71 -15.49 -42.73
N GLU A 324 -23.80 -15.78 -42.03
CA GLU A 324 -25.14 -15.97 -42.62
C GLU A 324 -25.63 -14.67 -43.28
N GLN A 325 -25.53 -13.52 -42.62
CA GLN A 325 -25.86 -12.21 -43.21
C GLN A 325 -25.00 -11.87 -44.42
N ARG A 326 -23.69 -12.21 -44.39
CA ARG A 326 -22.80 -11.99 -45.54
C ARG A 326 -23.19 -12.89 -46.72
N VAL A 327 -23.60 -14.13 -46.48
CA VAL A 327 -24.09 -15.03 -47.54
C VAL A 327 -25.42 -14.52 -48.11
N GLU A 328 -26.31 -14.01 -47.26
CA GLU A 328 -27.61 -13.45 -47.67
C GLU A 328 -27.43 -12.20 -48.55
N LEU A 329 -26.57 -11.26 -48.14
CA LEU A 329 -26.21 -10.07 -48.93
C LEU A 329 -25.55 -10.39 -50.28
N VAL A 330 -24.72 -11.44 -50.35
CA VAL A 330 -24.12 -11.90 -51.61
C VAL A 330 -25.17 -12.55 -52.51
N SER A 331 -26.14 -13.26 -51.94
CA SER A 331 -27.26 -13.82 -52.70
C SER A 331 -28.20 -12.75 -53.25
N ASP A 332 -28.45 -11.66 -52.51
CA ASP A 332 -29.27 -10.53 -52.97
C ASP A 332 -28.55 -9.69 -54.05
N ASN A 333 -27.24 -9.45 -53.91
CA ASN A 333 -26.45 -8.75 -54.93
C ASN A 333 -26.21 -9.57 -56.20
N SER A 334 -26.38 -10.90 -56.15
CA SER A 334 -26.31 -11.75 -57.35
C SER A 334 -27.49 -11.53 -58.32
N THR A 335 -28.47 -10.70 -57.92
CA THR A 335 -29.60 -10.29 -58.77
C THR A 335 -29.38 -8.97 -59.51
N GLN A 336 -28.32 -8.20 -59.22
CA GLN A 336 -27.94 -6.98 -59.94
C GLN A 336 -26.42 -6.77 -59.89
N VAL A 337 -25.68 -7.10 -60.96
CA VAL A 337 -24.63 -6.30 -61.62
C VAL A 337 -23.97 -7.13 -62.74
N GLU A 338 -23.92 -6.55 -63.94
CA GLU A 338 -23.23 -7.03 -65.13
C GLU A 338 -21.70 -7.09 -64.99
N ASN A 339 -21.12 -8.05 -65.71
CA ASN A 339 -19.70 -8.29 -66.00
C ASN A 339 -18.76 -7.07 -65.96
N VAL A 340 -17.66 -7.18 -65.19
CA VAL A 340 -16.36 -6.55 -65.51
C VAL A 340 -15.21 -7.51 -65.11
N PRO A 341 -14.10 -7.61 -65.88
CA PRO A 341 -13.12 -8.71 -65.79
C PRO A 341 -12.08 -8.59 -64.67
N GLU A 342 -11.50 -9.74 -64.33
CA GLU A 342 -10.42 -9.97 -63.36
C GLU A 342 -9.13 -9.18 -63.69
N GLU A 343 -8.65 -8.40 -62.71
CA GLU A 343 -7.24 -8.02 -62.61
C GLU A 343 -6.63 -8.59 -61.32
N HIS A 344 -5.58 -9.38 -61.52
CA HIS A 344 -4.68 -9.93 -60.50
C HIS A 344 -4.00 -8.82 -59.69
N ILE A 345 -4.19 -8.81 -58.37
CA ILE A 345 -3.24 -8.24 -57.40
C ILE A 345 -3.26 -9.12 -56.14
N GLU A 346 -2.18 -9.87 -55.89
CA GLU A 346 -1.89 -10.40 -54.55
C GLU A 346 -1.41 -9.25 -53.63
N PRO A 347 -1.80 -9.27 -52.35
CA PRO A 347 -0.82 -8.91 -51.32
C PRO A 347 -0.73 -9.94 -50.18
N SER A 348 0.53 -10.31 -49.95
CA SER A 348 1.25 -10.86 -48.78
C SER A 348 0.53 -11.13 -47.46
N GLU A 349 0.90 -12.28 -46.87
CA GLU A 349 0.95 -12.51 -45.42
C GLU A 349 1.69 -11.37 -44.70
N SER A 350 0.98 -10.64 -43.82
CA SER A 350 1.54 -9.81 -42.74
C SER A 350 0.41 -8.96 -42.15
N GLU A 351 -0.19 -9.39 -41.04
CA GLU A 351 -0.80 -8.57 -39.96
C GLU A 351 -1.71 -9.47 -39.11
N CYS A 352 -1.12 -10.39 -38.36
CA CYS A 352 -1.78 -11.13 -37.29
C CYS A 352 -0.78 -11.40 -36.17
N ASP A 353 -0.11 -10.36 -35.66
CA ASP A 353 0.78 -10.49 -34.49
C ASP A 353 0.84 -9.24 -33.59
N GLU A 354 -0.08 -8.27 -33.73
CA GLU A 354 -0.02 -7.01 -32.95
C GLU A 354 -1.10 -6.83 -31.89
N PHE A 355 -1.82 -7.89 -31.49
CA PHE A 355 -2.86 -7.77 -30.46
C PHE A 355 -2.64 -8.59 -29.18
N GLU A 356 -1.55 -9.36 -29.08
CA GLU A 356 -1.25 -10.15 -27.88
C GLU A 356 -0.25 -9.47 -26.92
N GLU A 357 0.56 -8.49 -27.36
CA GLU A 357 1.53 -7.85 -26.47
C GLU A 357 0.95 -6.76 -25.55
N GLU A 358 -0.20 -6.15 -25.87
CA GLU A 358 -0.74 -5.06 -25.05
C GLU A 358 -1.42 -5.53 -23.75
N PHE A 359 -1.75 -6.83 -23.64
CA PHE A 359 -2.37 -7.40 -22.44
C PHE A 359 -1.37 -7.98 -21.44
N GLU A 360 -0.17 -8.36 -21.87
CA GLU A 360 0.88 -8.88 -20.98
C GLU A 360 1.85 -7.79 -20.49
N MET A 361 2.00 -6.68 -21.21
CA MET A 361 2.86 -5.57 -20.75
C MET A 361 2.17 -4.56 -19.81
N SER A 362 0.92 -4.82 -19.39
CA SER A 362 0.10 -3.92 -18.57
C SER A 362 -0.21 -4.40 -17.13
N MET A 363 0.37 -5.50 -16.63
CA MET A 363 0.05 -6.03 -15.29
C MET A 363 1.10 -5.76 -14.21
#